data_AF-A0A3N5G979-F1
#
_entry.id   AF-A0A3N5G979-F1
#
_cell.length_a   1.000
_cell.length_b   1.000
_cell.length_c   1.000
_cell.angle_alpha   90.00
_cell.angle_beta   90.00
_cell.angle_gamma   90.00
#
_symmetry.space_group_name_H-M   'P 1'
#
loop_
_entity.id
_entity.type
_entity.pdbx_description
1 polymer ?
#
loop_
_entity_poly.entity_id
_entity_poly.type
_entity_poly.pdbx_seq_one_letter_code
_entity_poly.pdbx_strand_id
1 'polypeptide(L)'
;MAPNFFSKIAIFVLILGLFAIPAPALAASRAELAPTNTHIVKFYLDPALVTDPEAVKLSLSKYVADMNTILAKNTNRQLAFDPATGLILTASKPHTDSARLPLPTEGFEIWVNARSTDRPFSHGGYAGVDISGAGVLAGLNWTRVYNPDALSGDAVKDYSFQLNNMLHELAHVFGAGIGEYYSLASVSDTTGVEPLLDINLTDPADAYWSDKPDFKTDPLLRITYSVSRADYLAAVQYSALTATVLNGSYRNGLPSLERYTVQVLDENDQPVAGANVKVWNMGSETSQLLNDILTDENGLVELEWGGIGHAHNNDNLLRLIKVYQDGVSLAQPRYLSIFDLDMAKFALGSAAHTVTFKSSPSAKVAIFTSAAAYDGFILEKNAKSNMGGSLNAKAATLRLGDDALNRQYKAILSFDTSSLPDDAIVTAVTLKIKQSGAPVGKNPFSTMGSLSVGLRSGAFGNANTLALKDFNAPASINQAGTFAKTPADNWYSAAIAENGLESINAAGVTQFRLSFTRADNNLRADYLNFFSGNNAGNAPQLEIIYILP
;
A
#
# COMPACT_ATOMS: atom_id res chain seq x y z
N MET A 1 33.48 2.37 71.82
CA MET A 1 34.17 2.92 70.64
C MET A 1 33.65 2.17 69.42
N ALA A 2 32.95 2.86 68.52
CA ALA A 2 32.64 2.34 67.17
C ALA A 2 33.95 2.27 66.35
N PRO A 3 34.05 1.44 65.29
CA PRO A 3 33.53 1.85 63.97
C PRO A 3 32.89 0.77 63.06
N ASN A 4 31.95 1.27 62.22
CA ASN A 4 31.70 1.06 60.77
C ASN A 4 31.25 -0.32 60.23
N PHE A 5 30.03 -0.55 59.69
CA PHE A 5 29.27 0.07 58.57
C PHE A 5 29.95 -0.01 57.18
N PHE A 6 29.47 -0.93 56.32
CA PHE A 6 29.27 -0.87 54.84
C PHE A 6 28.81 -2.29 54.39
N SER A 7 27.51 -2.53 54.15
CA SER A 7 26.72 -2.30 52.92
C SER A 7 26.83 -3.42 51.87
N LYS A 8 25.71 -4.14 51.71
CA LYS A 8 25.39 -5.04 50.61
C LYS A 8 25.11 -4.23 49.35
N ILE A 9 25.73 -4.55 48.21
CA ILE A 9 25.17 -4.22 46.88
C ILE A 9 25.31 -5.44 45.97
N ALA A 10 24.17 -5.91 45.51
CA ALA A 10 24.00 -6.90 44.45
C ALA A 10 24.51 -6.33 43.12
N ILE A 11 25.30 -7.12 42.39
CA ILE A 11 25.65 -6.80 41.01
C ILE A 11 24.49 -7.27 40.12
N PHE A 12 23.73 -6.29 39.66
CA PHE A 12 22.76 -6.39 38.58
C PHE A 12 23.54 -6.66 37.28
N VAL A 13 23.39 -7.86 36.68
CA VAL A 13 23.76 -8.08 35.28
C VAL A 13 22.58 -7.58 34.45
N LEU A 14 22.74 -6.37 33.91
CA LEU A 14 21.79 -5.73 33.03
C LEU A 14 21.77 -6.48 31.69
N ILE A 15 20.65 -7.14 31.43
CA ILE A 15 20.22 -7.60 30.11
C ILE A 15 20.12 -6.35 29.23
N LEU A 16 21.07 -6.16 28.31
CA LEU A 16 20.94 -5.12 27.29
C LEU A 16 19.95 -5.62 26.23
N GLY A 17 18.85 -4.91 26.13
CA GLY A 17 17.73 -5.22 25.26
C GLY A 17 18.09 -5.19 23.77
N LEU A 18 17.42 -6.07 23.04
CA LEU A 18 17.16 -5.92 21.61
C LEU A 18 16.51 -4.55 21.39
N PHE A 19 17.27 -3.61 20.86
CA PHE A 19 16.68 -2.46 20.21
C PHE A 19 16.13 -2.94 18.87
N ALA A 20 14.81 -2.81 18.70
CA ALA A 20 14.20 -2.73 17.39
C ALA A 20 14.99 -1.70 16.58
N ILE A 21 15.62 -2.13 15.49
CA ILE A 21 16.28 -1.22 14.55
C ILE A 21 15.13 -0.43 13.92
N PRO A 22 15.02 0.89 14.16
CA PRO A 22 14.08 1.68 13.40
C PRO A 22 14.52 1.61 11.93
N ALA A 23 13.56 1.54 11.00
CA ALA A 23 13.82 1.84 9.60
C ALA A 23 14.79 3.03 9.53
N PRO A 24 15.85 2.99 8.70
CA PRO A 24 16.82 4.06 8.69
C PRO A 24 16.08 5.35 8.33
N ALA A 25 15.83 6.18 9.33
CA ALA A 25 15.56 7.57 9.08
C ALA A 25 16.76 8.04 8.27
N LEU A 26 16.50 8.51 7.05
CA LEU A 26 17.44 9.27 6.24
C LEU A 26 17.85 10.49 7.06
N ALA A 27 18.76 10.29 8.01
CA ALA A 27 19.63 11.32 8.50
C ALA A 27 20.47 11.66 7.27
N ALA A 28 20.08 12.74 6.59
CA ALA A 28 20.92 13.40 5.62
C ALA A 28 22.24 13.70 6.35
N SER A 29 23.21 12.79 6.23
CA SER A 29 24.60 13.15 6.46
C SER A 29 24.81 14.31 5.52
N ARG A 30 25.09 15.48 6.08
CA ARG A 30 25.42 16.67 5.31
C ARG A 30 26.75 16.35 4.62
N ALA A 31 26.67 15.66 3.49
CA ALA A 31 27.79 15.42 2.61
C ALA A 31 28.40 16.79 2.34
N GLU A 32 29.72 16.91 2.48
CA GLU A 32 30.43 18.07 1.95
C GLU A 32 29.92 18.32 0.54
N LEU A 33 29.46 19.55 0.25
CA LEU A 33 28.91 19.90 -1.05
C LEU A 33 29.98 19.60 -2.09
N ALA A 34 29.77 18.54 -2.87
CA ALA A 34 30.61 18.26 -4.02
C ALA A 34 30.73 19.53 -4.87
N PRO A 35 31.91 19.83 -5.42
CA PRO A 35 32.12 21.05 -6.20
C PRO A 35 31.10 21.10 -7.34
N THR A 36 30.50 22.28 -7.53
CA THR A 36 29.55 22.50 -8.62
C THR A 36 30.22 22.25 -9.96
N ASN A 37 29.62 21.38 -10.78
CA ASN A 37 30.06 21.06 -12.12
C ASN A 37 29.21 21.84 -13.13
N THR A 38 29.83 22.86 -13.73
CA THR A 38 29.16 23.81 -14.62
C THR A 38 29.33 23.40 -16.09
N HIS A 39 28.22 23.29 -16.81
CA HIS A 39 28.20 23.05 -18.24
C HIS A 39 27.73 24.29 -19.00
N ILE A 40 28.43 24.64 -20.09
CA ILE A 40 27.98 25.71 -20.99
C ILE A 40 26.77 25.20 -21.77
N VAL A 41 25.67 25.96 -21.75
CA VAL A 41 24.47 25.65 -22.53
C VAL A 41 24.36 26.56 -23.75
N LYS A 42 24.02 25.97 -24.90
CA LYS A 42 23.71 26.67 -26.16
C LYS A 42 22.32 26.29 -26.65
N PHE A 43 21.55 27.27 -27.09
CA PHE A 43 20.23 27.10 -27.68
C PHE A 43 20.32 27.22 -29.20
N TYR A 44 20.08 26.10 -29.86
CA TYR A 44 19.88 25.98 -31.30
C TYR A 44 18.38 26.06 -31.58
N LEU A 45 17.90 27.24 -31.96
CA LEU A 45 16.47 27.49 -32.15
C LEU A 45 16.13 27.66 -33.62
N ASP A 46 14.98 27.12 -34.00
CA ASP A 46 14.32 27.47 -35.25
C ASP A 46 14.09 29.00 -35.32
N PRO A 47 14.49 29.69 -36.40
CA PRO A 47 14.23 31.12 -36.58
C PRO A 47 12.77 31.53 -36.32
N ALA A 48 11.80 30.65 -36.58
CA ALA A 48 10.38 30.93 -36.32
C ALA A 48 10.04 31.12 -34.83
N LEU A 49 10.88 30.62 -33.92
CA LEU A 49 10.74 30.83 -32.47
C LEU A 49 11.33 32.17 -32.00
N VAL A 50 12.08 32.86 -32.85
CA VAL A 50 12.87 34.03 -32.48
C VAL A 50 12.36 35.28 -33.19
N THR A 51 11.29 35.85 -32.64
CA THR A 51 10.66 37.08 -33.14
C THR A 51 11.43 38.34 -32.74
N ASP A 52 12.02 38.35 -31.54
CA ASP A 52 12.92 39.39 -31.03
C ASP A 52 14.13 38.70 -30.35
N PRO A 53 15.31 38.73 -30.99
CA PRO A 53 16.50 38.05 -30.47
C PRO A 53 16.91 38.50 -29.06
N GLU A 54 16.77 39.78 -28.71
CA GLU A 54 17.20 40.27 -27.40
C GLU A 54 16.21 39.87 -26.30
N ALA A 55 14.90 39.94 -26.58
CA ALA A 55 13.88 39.45 -25.66
C ALA A 55 13.95 37.93 -25.46
N VAL A 56 14.27 37.17 -26.52
CA VAL A 56 14.47 35.72 -26.45
C VAL A 56 15.71 35.39 -25.62
N LYS A 57 16.85 36.05 -25.85
CA LYS A 57 18.06 35.88 -25.02
C LYS A 57 17.77 36.12 -23.54
N LEU A 58 17.06 37.19 -23.19
CA LEU A 58 16.67 37.47 -21.81
C LEU A 58 15.77 36.36 -21.23
N SER A 59 14.85 35.83 -22.04
CA SER A 59 13.97 34.74 -21.63
C SER A 59 14.75 33.45 -21.40
N LEU A 60 15.65 33.08 -22.31
CA LEU A 60 16.48 31.88 -22.18
C LEU A 60 17.39 31.93 -20.95
N SER A 61 17.94 33.10 -20.59
CA SER A 61 18.67 33.28 -19.32
C SER A 61 17.81 32.90 -18.11
N LYS A 62 16.51 33.18 -18.14
CA LYS A 62 15.57 32.82 -17.06
C LYS A 62 15.18 31.33 -17.09
N TYR A 63 15.09 30.71 -18.28
CA TYR A 63 14.89 29.26 -18.40
C TYR A 63 16.05 28.51 -17.72
N VAL A 64 17.28 28.97 -17.99
CA VAL A 64 18.49 28.38 -17.40
C VAL A 64 18.54 28.63 -15.90
N ALA A 65 18.12 29.80 -15.41
CA ALA A 65 17.98 30.06 -13.98
C ALA A 65 16.96 29.13 -13.30
N ASP A 66 15.83 28.85 -13.96
CA ASP A 66 14.79 27.94 -13.47
C ASP A 66 15.26 26.48 -13.45
N MET A 67 15.94 26.02 -14.51
CA MET A 67 16.59 24.70 -14.50
C MET A 67 17.62 24.59 -13.38
N ASN A 68 18.45 25.62 -13.18
CA ASN A 68 19.43 25.66 -12.09
C ASN A 68 18.77 25.66 -10.71
N THR A 69 17.59 26.27 -10.56
CA THR A 69 16.82 26.23 -9.30
C THR A 69 16.44 24.80 -8.95
N ILE A 70 16.04 23.98 -9.93
CA ILE A 70 15.71 22.57 -9.72
C ILE A 70 16.96 21.72 -9.52
N LEU A 71 18.00 21.91 -10.36
CA LEU A 71 19.27 21.18 -10.24
C LEU A 71 19.92 21.39 -8.87
N ALA A 72 19.88 22.61 -8.33
CA ALA A 72 20.49 22.97 -7.06
C ALA A 72 19.82 22.31 -5.83
N LYS A 73 18.62 21.72 -5.97
CA LYS A 73 17.94 21.06 -4.84
C LYS A 73 18.70 19.84 -4.33
N ASN A 74 19.23 19.02 -5.24
CA ASN A 74 19.89 17.78 -4.87
C ASN A 74 20.97 17.27 -5.85
N THR A 75 21.42 18.10 -6.79
CA THR A 75 22.53 17.75 -7.70
C THR A 75 23.69 18.73 -7.54
N ASN A 76 24.88 18.33 -8.02
CA ASN A 76 26.04 19.20 -8.14
C ASN A 76 26.14 19.86 -9.53
N ARG A 77 25.08 19.81 -10.35
CA ARG A 77 25.09 20.30 -11.73
C ARG A 77 24.63 21.75 -11.80
N GLN A 78 25.27 22.51 -12.69
CA GLN A 78 24.87 23.87 -13.02
C GLN A 78 25.01 24.12 -14.52
N LEU A 79 24.10 24.90 -15.08
CA LEU A 79 24.13 25.35 -16.46
C LEU A 79 24.53 26.83 -16.53
N ALA A 80 25.41 27.18 -17.45
CA ALA A 80 25.83 28.55 -17.72
C ALA A 80 25.50 28.94 -19.16
N PHE A 81 24.71 30.00 -19.32
CA PHE A 81 24.30 30.54 -20.61
C PHE A 81 24.92 31.91 -20.83
N ASP A 82 25.60 32.09 -21.96
CA ASP A 82 26.09 33.39 -22.41
C ASP A 82 25.15 33.94 -23.49
N PRO A 83 24.39 35.02 -23.24
CA PRO A 83 23.49 35.61 -24.24
C PRO A 83 24.19 36.10 -25.52
N ALA A 84 25.48 36.39 -25.48
CA ALA A 84 26.23 36.87 -26.64
C ALA A 84 26.54 35.75 -27.65
N THR A 85 26.76 34.53 -27.16
CA THR A 85 27.24 33.40 -27.98
C THR A 85 26.34 32.16 -27.95
N GLY A 86 25.42 32.13 -26.99
CA GLY A 86 24.61 30.95 -26.67
C GLY A 86 23.33 30.80 -27.48
N LEU A 87 22.87 31.81 -28.20
CA LEU A 87 21.72 31.70 -29.11
C LEU A 87 22.19 31.51 -30.55
N ILE A 88 21.86 30.38 -31.15
CA ILE A 88 22.22 30.01 -32.51
C ILE A 88 20.94 29.69 -33.28
N LEU A 89 20.70 30.39 -34.38
CA LEU A 89 19.53 30.14 -35.22
C LEU A 89 19.83 29.03 -36.23
N THR A 90 19.01 27.99 -36.27
CA THR A 90 19.16 26.89 -37.23
C THR A 90 17.82 26.29 -37.63
N ALA A 91 17.64 26.04 -38.92
CA ALA A 91 16.51 25.26 -39.42
C ALA A 91 16.82 23.75 -39.50
N SER A 92 18.12 23.41 -39.48
CA SER A 92 18.60 22.03 -39.55
C SER A 92 18.99 21.49 -38.18
N LYS A 93 19.03 20.16 -38.08
CA LYS A 93 19.54 19.46 -36.91
C LYS A 93 21.00 19.86 -36.63
N PRO A 94 21.38 20.29 -35.41
CA PRO A 94 22.72 20.79 -35.11
C PRO A 94 23.74 19.72 -34.74
N HIS A 95 23.32 18.46 -34.55
CA HIS A 95 24.15 17.37 -34.03
C HIS A 95 24.10 16.13 -34.93
N THR A 96 25.05 15.24 -34.71
CA THR A 96 25.35 14.08 -35.54
C THR A 96 24.76 12.75 -35.06
N ASP A 97 24.13 12.71 -33.88
CA ASP A 97 23.65 11.50 -33.17
C ASP A 97 24.74 10.46 -32.87
N SER A 98 26.01 10.83 -33.03
CA SER A 98 27.11 9.91 -32.92
C SER A 98 28.32 10.61 -32.37
N ALA A 99 29.02 9.93 -31.47
CA ALA A 99 30.27 10.39 -30.90
C ALA A 99 31.18 9.19 -30.68
N ARG A 100 32.49 9.44 -30.70
CA ARG A 100 33.47 8.42 -30.36
C ARG A 100 33.43 8.17 -28.86
N LEU A 101 33.24 6.91 -28.46
CA LEU A 101 33.33 6.50 -27.06
C LEU A 101 34.81 6.42 -26.59
N PRO A 102 35.09 6.71 -25.31
CA PRO A 102 34.16 7.17 -24.28
C PRO A 102 33.76 8.65 -24.47
N LEU A 103 32.51 8.97 -24.14
CA LEU A 103 32.02 10.35 -24.06
C LEU A 103 32.76 11.12 -22.97
N PRO A 104 33.01 12.43 -23.16
CA PRO A 104 33.58 13.27 -22.11
C PRO A 104 32.64 13.33 -20.91
N THR A 105 33.22 13.18 -19.72
CA THR A 105 32.53 13.28 -18.42
C THR A 105 32.63 14.68 -17.81
N GLU A 106 33.52 15.52 -18.35
CA GLU A 106 33.75 16.92 -17.94
C GLU A 106 34.01 17.81 -19.16
N GLY A 107 33.87 19.12 -18.98
CA GLY A 107 34.25 20.11 -20.00
C GLY A 107 33.43 20.09 -21.29
N PHE A 108 32.32 19.35 -21.35
CA PHE A 108 31.44 19.27 -22.52
C PHE A 108 30.24 20.23 -22.41
N GLU A 109 29.74 20.65 -23.57
CA GLU A 109 28.59 21.55 -23.70
C GLU A 109 27.26 20.79 -23.65
N ILE A 110 26.20 21.50 -23.26
CA ILE A 110 24.80 21.08 -23.38
C ILE A 110 24.13 21.89 -24.49
N TRP A 111 23.52 21.24 -25.46
CA TRP A 111 22.84 21.89 -26.57
C TRP A 111 21.34 21.67 -26.47
N VAL A 112 20.56 22.73 -26.40
CA VAL A 112 19.10 22.68 -26.52
C VAL A 112 18.74 22.89 -27.98
N ASN A 113 18.07 21.91 -28.61
CA ASN A 113 17.63 22.00 -29.99
C ASN A 113 16.09 21.98 -30.05
N ALA A 114 15.49 23.14 -30.30
CA ALA A 114 14.05 23.30 -30.32
C ALA A 114 13.52 23.89 -31.64
N ARG A 115 12.40 23.34 -32.11
CA ARG A 115 11.70 23.76 -33.33
C ARG A 115 10.32 24.33 -33.02
N SER A 116 9.79 25.14 -33.92
CA SER A 116 8.41 25.63 -33.77
C SER A 116 7.40 24.52 -34.03
N THR A 117 6.28 24.53 -33.30
CA THR A 117 5.12 23.66 -33.52
C THR A 117 3.83 24.45 -33.52
N ASP A 118 2.87 24.01 -34.32
CA ASP A 118 1.51 24.54 -34.39
C ASP A 118 0.55 23.85 -33.40
N ARG A 119 1.02 22.84 -32.67
CA ARG A 119 0.25 22.19 -31.61
C ARG A 119 -0.06 23.17 -30.47
N PRO A 120 -1.16 22.95 -29.74
CA PRO A 120 -1.56 23.82 -28.63
C PRO A 120 -0.58 23.81 -27.45
N PHE A 121 0.25 22.77 -27.32
CA PHE A 121 1.27 22.63 -26.29
C PHE A 121 2.57 22.07 -26.88
N SER A 122 3.68 22.47 -26.27
CA SER A 122 5.04 22.04 -26.49
C SER A 122 5.19 20.56 -26.09
N HIS A 123 6.01 19.83 -26.83
CA HIS A 123 6.13 18.37 -26.67
C HIS A 123 7.44 17.82 -27.25
N GLY A 124 7.65 16.51 -27.06
CA GLY A 124 8.82 15.79 -27.54
C GLY A 124 10.05 16.04 -26.68
N GLY A 125 11.17 15.55 -27.16
CA GLY A 125 12.37 15.38 -26.37
C GLY A 125 13.02 14.04 -26.73
N TYR A 126 14.34 14.05 -26.85
CA TYR A 126 15.20 12.89 -26.68
C TYR A 126 16.61 13.38 -26.37
N ALA A 127 17.37 12.60 -25.61
CA ALA A 127 18.79 12.84 -25.43
C ALA A 127 19.57 12.40 -26.66
N GLY A 128 20.28 13.34 -27.27
CA GLY A 128 21.21 13.14 -28.36
C GLY A 128 22.65 13.42 -27.96
N VAL A 129 23.55 13.19 -28.90
CA VAL A 129 24.97 13.49 -28.78
C VAL A 129 25.49 14.08 -30.08
N ASP A 130 26.51 14.92 -29.97
CA ASP A 130 27.29 15.37 -31.12
C ASP A 130 28.69 14.75 -31.11
N ILE A 131 29.33 14.68 -32.27
CA ILE A 131 30.69 14.15 -32.47
C ILE A 131 31.75 14.87 -31.62
N SER A 132 31.49 16.12 -31.23
CA SER A 132 32.29 16.87 -30.24
C SER A 132 32.22 16.31 -28.82
N GLY A 133 31.24 15.45 -28.52
CA GLY A 133 30.91 14.95 -27.18
C GLY A 133 29.85 15.79 -26.45
N ALA A 134 29.33 16.86 -27.06
CA ALA A 134 28.24 17.66 -26.47
C ALA A 134 26.99 16.81 -26.23
N GLY A 135 26.33 17.03 -25.09
CA GLY A 135 25.02 16.44 -24.80
C GLY A 135 23.91 17.27 -25.40
N VAL A 136 22.95 16.65 -26.05
CA VAL A 136 21.93 17.37 -26.79
C VAL A 136 20.55 17.04 -26.24
N LEU A 137 19.82 18.08 -25.85
CA LEU A 137 18.41 18.06 -25.51
C LEU A 137 17.66 18.27 -26.83
N ALA A 138 17.42 17.19 -27.55
CA ALA A 138 16.99 17.20 -28.94
C ALA A 138 15.49 16.93 -29.09
N GLY A 139 14.97 17.12 -30.31
CA GLY A 139 13.58 16.78 -30.63
C GLY A 139 12.52 17.60 -29.89
N LEU A 140 12.90 18.71 -29.27
CA LEU A 140 12.00 19.60 -28.57
C LEU A 140 11.17 20.39 -29.58
N ASN A 141 9.86 20.40 -29.41
CA ASN A 141 8.93 21.16 -30.24
C ASN A 141 8.22 22.16 -29.36
N TRP A 142 8.50 23.45 -29.55
CA TRP A 142 8.02 24.54 -28.71
C TRP A 142 6.99 25.37 -29.45
N THR A 143 5.93 25.77 -28.75
CA THR A 143 4.92 26.68 -29.32
C THR A 143 5.46 28.10 -29.48
N ARG A 144 6.38 28.50 -28.58
CA ARG A 144 7.10 29.78 -28.52
C ARG A 144 8.14 29.75 -27.40
N VAL A 145 9.00 30.77 -27.34
CA VAL A 145 9.78 31.09 -26.15
C VAL A 145 8.97 32.05 -25.27
N TYR A 146 8.59 31.61 -24.06
CA TYR A 146 7.86 32.45 -23.10
C TYR A 146 8.78 33.43 -22.36
N ASN A 147 8.26 34.59 -21.96
CA ASN A 147 8.87 35.42 -20.91
C ASN A 147 8.42 34.89 -19.53
N PRO A 148 9.29 34.29 -18.70
CA PRO A 148 8.91 33.67 -17.44
C PRO A 148 8.30 34.61 -16.38
N ASP A 149 8.45 35.92 -16.54
CA ASP A 149 7.89 36.92 -15.60
C ASP A 149 6.47 37.37 -15.98
N ALA A 150 5.96 36.93 -17.13
CA ALA A 150 4.65 37.28 -17.65
C ALA A 150 3.74 36.06 -17.86
N LEU A 151 4.05 34.93 -17.21
CA LEU A 151 3.29 33.68 -17.35
C LEU A 151 1.93 33.77 -16.65
N SER A 152 0.88 33.31 -17.34
CA SER A 152 -0.46 33.15 -16.78
C SER A 152 -1.25 32.11 -17.56
N GLY A 153 -2.23 31.46 -16.91
CA GLY A 153 -3.10 30.45 -17.54
C GLY A 153 -2.32 29.32 -18.21
N ASP A 154 -2.70 28.95 -19.43
CA ASP A 154 -2.07 27.88 -20.20
C ASP A 154 -0.58 28.11 -20.50
N ALA A 155 -0.11 29.36 -20.45
CA ALA A 155 1.31 29.66 -20.62
C ALA A 155 2.16 29.08 -19.48
N VAL A 156 1.64 29.02 -18.25
CA VAL A 156 2.33 28.37 -17.13
C VAL A 156 2.50 26.89 -17.42
N LYS A 157 1.43 26.23 -17.88
CA LYS A 157 1.42 24.81 -18.20
C LYS A 157 2.40 24.48 -19.32
N ASP A 158 2.39 25.26 -20.40
CA ASP A 158 3.29 25.03 -21.53
C ASP A 158 4.76 25.29 -21.18
N TYR A 159 5.03 26.36 -20.43
CA TYR A 159 6.36 26.62 -19.91
C TYR A 159 6.89 25.49 -19.03
N SER A 160 6.05 24.95 -18.14
CA SER A 160 6.37 23.79 -17.32
C SER A 160 6.67 22.55 -18.17
N PHE A 161 5.95 22.31 -19.29
CA PHE A 161 6.31 21.24 -20.22
C PHE A 161 7.71 21.46 -20.82
N GLN A 162 8.02 22.68 -21.28
CA GLN A 162 9.35 22.97 -21.85
C GLN A 162 10.46 22.75 -20.82
N LEU A 163 10.30 23.22 -19.58
CA LEU A 163 11.27 22.98 -18.51
C LEU A 163 11.38 21.49 -18.15
N ASN A 164 10.25 20.79 -17.99
CA ASN A 164 10.25 19.37 -17.63
C ASN A 164 10.97 18.54 -18.68
N ASN A 165 10.67 18.75 -19.97
CA ASN A 165 11.30 17.99 -21.05
C ASN A 165 12.80 18.29 -21.13
N MET A 166 13.23 19.55 -20.97
CA MET A 166 14.68 19.85 -20.90
C MET A 166 15.35 19.18 -19.70
N LEU A 167 14.72 19.13 -18.53
CA LEU A 167 15.27 18.46 -17.35
C LEU A 167 15.32 16.93 -17.53
N HIS A 168 14.26 16.36 -18.11
CA HIS A 168 14.15 14.96 -18.48
C HIS A 168 15.29 14.53 -19.42
N GLU A 169 15.45 15.22 -20.55
CA GLU A 169 16.52 14.91 -21.50
C GLU A 169 17.91 15.18 -20.91
N LEU A 170 18.04 16.18 -20.03
CA LEU A 170 19.30 16.45 -19.35
C LEU A 170 19.70 15.27 -18.48
N ALA A 171 18.75 14.65 -17.79
CA ALA A 171 19.01 13.50 -16.95
C ALA A 171 19.53 12.30 -17.77
N HIS A 172 18.91 12.01 -18.92
CA HIS A 172 19.41 11.01 -19.87
C HIS A 172 20.80 11.33 -20.40
N VAL A 173 21.10 12.60 -20.67
CA VAL A 173 22.45 13.02 -21.07
C VAL A 173 23.49 12.61 -20.03
N PHE A 174 23.15 12.50 -18.74
CA PHE A 174 24.05 12.03 -17.68
C PHE A 174 23.94 10.52 -17.36
N GLY A 175 23.13 9.78 -18.11
CA GLY A 175 22.94 8.34 -17.97
C GLY A 175 21.79 7.93 -17.04
N ALA A 176 20.99 8.87 -16.54
CA ALA A 176 19.82 8.53 -15.72
C ALA A 176 18.64 8.09 -16.58
N GLY A 177 17.72 7.32 -16.00
CA GLY A 177 16.44 6.98 -16.64
C GLY A 177 16.54 6.10 -17.89
N ILE A 178 17.64 5.39 -18.12
CA ILE A 178 17.71 4.41 -19.23
C ILE A 178 16.61 3.36 -18.99
N GLY A 179 15.70 3.17 -19.95
CA GLY A 179 14.49 2.34 -19.79
C GLY A 179 13.24 3.09 -19.36
N GLU A 180 13.34 4.41 -19.12
CA GLU A 180 12.25 5.36 -18.93
C GLU A 180 11.34 5.04 -17.73
N TYR A 181 11.40 5.85 -16.66
CA TYR A 181 10.63 5.56 -15.44
C TYR A 181 9.13 5.47 -15.68
N TYR A 182 8.60 6.27 -16.63
CA TYR A 182 7.19 6.24 -16.99
C TYR A 182 6.74 4.94 -17.67
N SER A 183 7.67 4.10 -18.15
CA SER A 183 7.36 2.73 -18.60
C SER A 183 6.74 1.88 -17.49
N LEU A 184 6.98 2.25 -16.23
CA LEU A 184 6.42 1.60 -15.04
C LEU A 184 5.17 2.30 -14.50
N ALA A 185 4.64 3.32 -15.19
CA ALA A 185 3.48 4.06 -14.70
C ALA A 185 2.21 3.19 -14.66
N SER A 186 2.09 2.23 -15.58
CA SER A 186 1.03 1.23 -15.56
C SER A 186 1.52 -0.09 -16.16
N VAL A 187 1.49 -1.16 -15.37
CA VAL A 187 1.90 -2.50 -15.79
C VAL A 187 0.85 -3.49 -15.29
N SER A 188 0.32 -4.32 -16.19
CA SER A 188 -0.61 -5.37 -15.82
C SER A 188 0.09 -6.69 -15.53
N ASP A 189 -0.35 -7.38 -14.48
CA ASP A 189 0.05 -8.76 -14.21
C ASP A 189 -0.56 -9.71 -15.26
N THR A 190 0.26 -10.13 -16.22
CA THR A 190 -0.13 -11.06 -17.28
C THR A 190 0.27 -12.50 -16.99
N THR A 191 0.71 -12.81 -15.75
CA THR A 191 1.25 -14.14 -15.42
C THR A 191 0.19 -15.23 -15.39
N GLY A 192 -1.08 -14.87 -15.12
CA GLY A 192 -2.18 -15.81 -14.93
C GLY A 192 -2.06 -16.67 -13.66
N VAL A 193 -1.16 -16.31 -12.74
CA VAL A 193 -0.92 -17.04 -11.49
C VAL A 193 -1.28 -16.15 -10.30
N GLU A 194 -2.25 -16.55 -9.48
CA GLU A 194 -2.64 -15.79 -8.28
C GLU A 194 -1.56 -15.82 -7.19
N PRO A 195 -1.45 -14.79 -6.34
CA PRO A 195 -2.19 -13.52 -6.38
C PRO A 195 -1.73 -12.61 -7.53
N LEU A 196 -2.66 -11.92 -8.18
CA LEU A 196 -2.36 -10.90 -9.19
C LEU A 196 -2.01 -9.55 -8.55
N LEU A 197 -1.08 -8.80 -9.16
CA LEU A 197 -0.73 -7.43 -8.75
C LEU A 197 -0.38 -6.55 -9.95
N ASP A 198 -1.21 -5.55 -10.21
CA ASP A 198 -0.92 -4.51 -11.20
C ASP A 198 -0.11 -3.37 -10.59
N ILE A 199 0.59 -2.61 -11.44
CA ILE A 199 1.13 -1.28 -11.11
C ILE A 199 0.21 -0.22 -11.72
N ASN A 200 -0.15 0.79 -10.95
CA ASN A 200 -0.90 1.95 -11.40
C ASN A 200 -0.49 3.23 -10.66
N LEU A 201 0.30 4.09 -11.30
CA LEU A 201 0.77 5.37 -10.78
C LEU A 201 -0.36 6.35 -10.40
N THR A 202 -1.55 6.18 -10.98
CA THR A 202 -2.71 7.04 -10.67
C THR A 202 -3.45 6.61 -9.42
N ASP A 203 -3.23 5.38 -8.94
CA ASP A 203 -3.77 4.91 -7.67
C ASP A 203 -2.89 5.40 -6.51
N PRO A 204 -3.40 6.25 -5.60
CA PRO A 204 -2.62 6.72 -4.46
C PRO A 204 -2.24 5.60 -3.47
N ALA A 205 -2.92 4.45 -3.52
CA ALA A 205 -2.66 3.28 -2.68
C ALA A 205 -1.82 2.20 -3.39
N ASP A 206 -1.34 2.45 -4.61
CA ASP A 206 -0.49 1.51 -5.35
C ASP A 206 0.77 1.16 -4.55
N ALA A 207 0.98 -0.14 -4.30
CA ALA A 207 2.06 -0.62 -3.45
C ALA A 207 3.45 -0.28 -4.02
N TYR A 208 3.63 -0.38 -5.33
CA TYR A 208 4.93 -0.13 -5.97
C TYR A 208 5.35 1.34 -5.87
N TRP A 209 4.41 2.26 -6.13
CA TRP A 209 4.68 3.71 -6.08
C TRP A 209 4.56 4.32 -4.68
N SER A 210 3.90 3.64 -3.73
CA SER A 210 3.88 4.07 -2.33
C SER A 210 5.25 3.94 -1.67
N ASP A 211 6.04 2.94 -2.07
CA ASP A 211 7.42 2.73 -1.60
C ASP A 211 8.45 3.68 -2.25
N LYS A 212 8.03 4.48 -3.25
CA LYS A 212 8.90 5.37 -4.04
C LYS A 212 8.36 6.80 -4.15
N PRO A 213 8.06 7.48 -3.02
CA PRO A 213 7.35 8.76 -3.05
C PRO A 213 8.16 9.89 -3.71
N ASP A 214 9.50 9.85 -3.69
CA ASP A 214 10.37 10.86 -4.27
C ASP A 214 10.41 10.85 -5.80
N PHE A 215 10.12 9.70 -6.43
CA PHE A 215 10.01 9.61 -7.90
C PHE A 215 8.81 10.40 -8.45
N LYS A 216 7.77 10.67 -7.64
CA LYS A 216 6.53 11.34 -8.09
C LYS A 216 6.73 12.80 -8.50
N THR A 217 7.86 13.41 -8.14
CA THR A 217 8.26 14.77 -8.53
C THR A 217 9.43 14.78 -9.52
N ASP A 218 9.96 13.61 -9.88
CA ASP A 218 11.09 13.46 -10.79
C ASP A 218 10.65 13.73 -12.24
N PRO A 219 11.32 14.67 -12.95
CA PRO A 219 11.06 14.92 -14.36
C PRO A 219 11.12 13.70 -15.28
N LEU A 220 11.86 12.65 -14.90
CA LEU A 220 11.94 11.37 -15.62
C LEU A 220 10.66 10.53 -15.52
N LEU A 221 9.90 10.64 -14.43
CA LEU A 221 8.66 9.87 -14.27
C LEU A 221 7.45 10.57 -14.88
N ARG A 222 7.28 11.87 -14.57
CA ARG A 222 6.10 12.61 -15.02
C ARG A 222 6.29 14.10 -14.89
N ILE A 223 5.44 14.84 -15.60
CA ILE A 223 5.29 16.28 -15.36
C ILE A 223 4.58 16.53 -14.03
N THR A 224 5.12 17.47 -13.26
CA THR A 224 4.44 18.03 -12.09
C THR A 224 3.54 19.17 -12.52
N TYR A 225 2.22 18.99 -12.41
CA TYR A 225 1.26 20.03 -12.73
C TYR A 225 1.17 21.06 -11.60
N SER A 226 1.14 22.35 -11.96
CA SER A 226 1.07 23.45 -11.01
C SER A 226 0.34 24.65 -11.60
N VAL A 227 -0.28 25.44 -10.74
CA VAL A 227 -1.07 26.63 -11.15
C VAL A 227 -0.20 27.87 -11.36
N SER A 228 1.04 27.86 -10.87
CA SER A 228 2.01 28.94 -11.06
C SER A 228 3.43 28.42 -11.33
N ARG A 229 4.28 29.27 -11.91
CA ARG A 229 5.72 29.00 -12.09
C ARG A 229 6.41 28.73 -10.74
N ALA A 230 6.08 29.52 -9.71
CA ALA A 230 6.68 29.36 -8.39
C ALA A 230 6.34 27.99 -7.78
N ASP A 231 5.08 27.57 -7.88
CA ASP A 231 4.64 26.25 -7.38
C ASP A 231 5.33 25.11 -8.13
N TYR A 232 5.45 25.23 -9.45
CA TYR A 232 6.19 24.25 -10.27
C TYR A 232 7.64 24.12 -9.81
N LEU A 233 8.35 25.24 -9.69
CA LEU A 233 9.75 25.27 -9.25
C LEU A 233 9.91 24.77 -7.81
N ALA A 234 8.92 24.98 -6.95
CA ALA A 234 8.93 24.47 -5.58
C ALA A 234 8.70 22.95 -5.53
N ALA A 235 7.80 22.42 -6.36
CA ALA A 235 7.39 21.02 -6.32
C ALA A 235 8.34 20.07 -7.04
N VAL A 236 8.92 20.46 -8.19
CA VAL A 236 9.75 19.56 -9.01
C VAL A 236 11.10 19.29 -8.37
N GLN A 237 11.47 18.02 -8.28
CA GLN A 237 12.76 17.58 -7.74
C GLN A 237 13.09 16.19 -8.27
N TYR A 238 14.36 15.97 -8.68
CA TYR A 238 14.84 14.64 -9.05
C TYR A 238 14.76 13.67 -7.86
N SER A 239 14.42 12.41 -8.13
CA SER A 239 14.54 11.33 -7.13
C SER A 239 15.98 11.17 -6.66
N ALA A 240 16.17 10.49 -5.53
CA ALA A 240 17.50 10.22 -4.99
C ALA A 240 18.38 9.45 -5.98
N LEU A 241 17.80 8.51 -6.73
CA LEU A 241 18.51 7.76 -7.77
C LEU A 241 18.98 8.67 -8.89
N THR A 242 18.06 9.44 -9.49
CA THR A 242 18.38 10.34 -10.61
C THR A 242 19.46 11.32 -10.19
N ALA A 243 19.30 11.98 -9.04
CA ALA A 243 20.28 12.93 -8.53
C ALA A 243 21.67 12.29 -8.34
N THR A 244 21.73 11.08 -7.80
CA THR A 244 22.98 10.33 -7.64
C THR A 244 23.65 10.04 -8.98
N VAL A 245 22.87 9.62 -9.99
CA VAL A 245 23.39 9.37 -11.33
C VAL A 245 23.90 10.65 -11.98
N LEU A 246 23.15 11.75 -11.87
CA LEU A 246 23.60 13.07 -12.35
C LEU A 246 24.92 13.46 -11.69
N ASN A 247 25.11 13.18 -10.40
CA ASN A 247 26.35 13.53 -9.69
C ASN A 247 27.54 12.63 -10.06
N GLY A 248 27.31 11.38 -10.47
CA GLY A 248 28.35 10.34 -10.63
C GLY A 248 28.96 10.14 -12.02
N SER A 249 28.65 11.01 -13.00
CA SER A 249 29.29 11.02 -14.34
C SER A 249 29.16 9.71 -15.15
N TYR A 250 27.97 9.10 -15.14
CA TYR A 250 27.70 7.79 -15.77
C TYR A 250 27.32 7.84 -17.26
N ARG A 251 27.79 8.86 -17.98
CA ARG A 251 27.55 9.05 -19.42
C ARG A 251 27.97 7.87 -20.32
N ASN A 252 28.88 7.04 -19.82
CA ASN A 252 29.43 5.90 -20.54
C ASN A 252 28.84 4.56 -20.08
N GLY A 253 27.73 4.59 -19.33
CA GLY A 253 27.02 3.41 -18.85
C GLY A 253 26.94 3.36 -17.32
N LEU A 254 25.81 2.85 -16.83
CA LEU A 254 25.59 2.55 -15.42
C LEU A 254 26.09 1.13 -15.13
N PRO A 255 27.04 0.95 -14.20
CA PRO A 255 27.42 -0.40 -13.77
C PRO A 255 26.36 -0.90 -12.78
N SER A 256 25.24 -1.44 -13.21
CA SER A 256 24.16 -1.91 -12.31
C SER A 256 24.55 -3.15 -11.49
N LEU A 257 23.71 -3.54 -10.54
CA LEU A 257 23.80 -4.90 -9.97
C LEU A 257 23.25 -5.89 -10.99
N GLU A 258 23.87 -7.07 -11.05
CA GLU A 258 23.44 -8.16 -11.95
C GLU A 258 22.67 -9.25 -11.19
N ARG A 259 22.71 -9.21 -9.85
CA ARG A 259 22.11 -10.20 -8.95
C ARG A 259 21.31 -9.53 -7.84
N TYR A 260 20.31 -10.25 -7.35
CA TYR A 260 19.52 -9.90 -6.17
C TYR A 260 19.15 -11.16 -5.39
N THR A 261 18.81 -10.98 -4.12
CA THR A 261 18.42 -12.05 -3.22
C THR A 261 16.95 -11.93 -2.89
N VAL A 262 16.21 -13.04 -2.92
CA VAL A 262 14.89 -13.13 -2.30
C VAL A 262 15.06 -13.78 -0.94
N GLN A 263 14.51 -13.15 0.10
CA GLN A 263 14.46 -13.68 1.45
C GLN A 263 13.01 -13.94 1.84
N VAL A 264 12.72 -15.12 2.39
CA VAL A 264 11.39 -15.50 2.86
C VAL A 264 11.45 -15.76 4.36
N LEU A 265 10.65 -15.01 5.10
CA LEU A 265 10.53 -15.07 6.55
C LEU A 265 9.10 -15.42 6.96
N ASP A 266 8.95 -16.09 8.10
CA ASP A 266 7.65 -16.33 8.72
C ASP A 266 7.16 -15.09 9.52
N GLU A 267 6.00 -15.22 10.17
CA GLU A 267 5.41 -14.15 11.00
C GLU A 267 6.32 -13.71 12.16
N ASN A 268 7.27 -14.56 12.59
CA ASN A 268 8.21 -14.35 13.68
C ASN A 268 9.63 -13.97 13.21
N ASP A 269 9.76 -13.51 11.96
CA ASP A 269 11.03 -13.15 11.32
C ASP A 269 12.04 -14.32 11.24
N GLN A 270 11.55 -15.56 11.28
CA GLN A 270 12.39 -16.75 11.10
C GLN A 270 12.45 -17.16 9.63
N PRO A 271 13.61 -17.65 9.14
CA PRO A 271 13.74 -18.20 7.80
C PRO A 271 12.73 -19.29 7.45
N VAL A 272 12.12 -19.20 6.27
CA VAL A 272 11.26 -20.26 5.71
C VAL A 272 12.01 -21.04 4.64
N ALA A 273 12.48 -22.23 4.99
CA ALA A 273 13.12 -23.15 4.07
C ALA A 273 12.10 -23.87 3.18
N GLY A 274 12.46 -24.13 1.92
CA GLY A 274 11.60 -24.85 0.98
C GLY A 274 10.41 -24.04 0.45
N ALA A 275 10.37 -22.73 0.67
CA ALA A 275 9.38 -21.84 0.05
C ALA A 275 9.67 -21.70 -1.44
N ASN A 276 8.64 -21.82 -2.27
CA ASN A 276 8.73 -21.73 -3.71
C ASN A 276 8.68 -20.26 -4.18
N VAL A 277 9.82 -19.76 -4.66
CA VAL A 277 10.00 -18.43 -5.23
C VAL A 277 9.87 -18.53 -6.75
N LYS A 278 8.81 -17.91 -7.28
CA LYS A 278 8.60 -17.75 -8.72
C LYS A 278 8.89 -16.32 -9.14
N VAL A 279 9.65 -16.15 -10.21
CA VAL A 279 10.02 -14.84 -10.74
C VAL A 279 9.71 -14.75 -12.22
N TRP A 280 8.97 -13.72 -12.62
CA TRP A 280 8.69 -13.39 -14.00
C TRP A 280 9.42 -12.14 -14.43
N ASN A 281 9.96 -12.14 -15.65
CA ASN A 281 10.26 -10.92 -16.39
C ASN A 281 8.96 -10.35 -16.92
N MET A 282 8.74 -9.05 -16.70
CA MET A 282 7.53 -8.35 -17.11
C MET A 282 7.87 -7.48 -18.33
N GLY A 283 7.72 -8.07 -19.52
CA GLY A 283 7.92 -7.36 -20.78
C GLY A 283 6.71 -6.51 -21.17
N SER A 284 6.85 -5.72 -22.23
CA SER A 284 5.80 -4.80 -22.69
C SER A 284 4.53 -5.51 -23.20
N GLU A 285 4.67 -6.71 -23.76
CA GLU A 285 3.55 -7.48 -24.33
C GLU A 285 3.19 -8.74 -23.52
N THR A 286 4.18 -9.44 -22.98
CA THR A 286 3.98 -10.71 -22.27
C THR A 286 4.94 -10.88 -21.10
N SER A 287 4.49 -11.52 -20.04
CA SER A 287 5.35 -11.99 -18.95
C SER A 287 6.04 -13.32 -19.31
N GLN A 288 7.28 -13.50 -18.83
CA GLN A 288 8.06 -14.71 -19.01
C GLN A 288 8.54 -15.22 -17.64
N LEU A 289 8.17 -16.45 -17.28
CA LEU A 289 8.72 -17.09 -16.07
C LEU A 289 10.23 -17.33 -16.26
N LEU A 290 11.04 -16.74 -15.39
CA LEU A 290 12.49 -16.90 -15.36
C LEU A 290 12.92 -17.98 -14.37
N ASN A 291 12.31 -17.99 -13.17
CA ASN A 291 12.72 -18.87 -12.08
C ASN A 291 11.51 -19.45 -11.36
N ASP A 292 11.67 -20.69 -10.90
CA ASP A 292 10.73 -21.45 -10.08
C ASP A 292 11.56 -22.33 -9.13
N ILE A 293 12.03 -21.75 -8.02
CA ILE A 293 13.11 -22.28 -7.20
C ILE A 293 12.70 -22.29 -5.72
N LEU A 294 13.21 -23.25 -4.95
CA LEU A 294 12.97 -23.33 -3.51
C LEU A 294 14.04 -22.56 -2.72
N THR A 295 13.64 -21.91 -1.63
CA THR A 295 14.57 -21.30 -0.66
C THR A 295 15.43 -22.35 0.04
N ASP A 296 16.65 -21.95 0.41
CA ASP A 296 17.57 -22.75 1.22
C ASP A 296 17.18 -22.79 2.72
N GLU A 297 18.01 -23.41 3.56
CA GLU A 297 17.81 -23.49 5.02
C GLU A 297 17.75 -22.13 5.72
N ASN A 298 18.28 -21.08 5.08
CA ASN A 298 18.25 -19.70 5.57
C ASN A 298 17.12 -18.88 4.95
N GLY A 299 16.20 -19.52 4.22
CA GLY A 299 15.07 -18.85 3.59
C GLY A 299 15.49 -17.96 2.42
N LEU A 300 16.63 -18.24 1.78
CA LEU A 300 17.22 -17.40 0.74
C LEU A 300 17.20 -18.09 -0.63
N VAL A 301 17.06 -17.27 -1.68
CA VAL A 301 17.44 -17.62 -3.05
C VAL A 301 18.19 -16.44 -3.64
N GLU A 302 19.41 -16.67 -4.15
CA GLU A 302 20.14 -15.68 -4.93
C GLU A 302 19.87 -15.89 -6.43
N LEU A 303 19.51 -14.82 -7.13
CA LEU A 303 19.05 -14.84 -8.51
C LEU A 303 19.83 -13.84 -9.35
N GLU A 304 20.18 -14.24 -10.56
CA GLU A 304 20.59 -13.32 -11.62
C GLU A 304 19.38 -12.47 -12.06
N TRP A 305 19.65 -11.27 -12.60
CA TRP A 305 18.62 -10.45 -13.22
C TRP A 305 17.89 -11.21 -14.33
N GLY A 306 18.62 -11.84 -15.25
CA GLY A 306 18.08 -12.65 -16.34
C GLY A 306 17.35 -11.84 -17.43
N GLY A 307 16.54 -12.54 -18.23
CA GLY A 307 15.78 -11.97 -19.36
C GLY A 307 16.60 -11.80 -20.65
N ILE A 308 15.99 -11.18 -21.67
CA ILE A 308 16.60 -10.98 -23.00
C ILE A 308 17.08 -9.53 -23.13
N GLY A 309 18.35 -9.35 -23.51
CA GLY A 309 18.93 -8.03 -23.75
C GLY A 309 19.33 -7.28 -22.47
N HIS A 310 19.60 -5.98 -22.61
CA HIS A 310 20.04 -5.14 -21.49
C HIS A 310 18.93 -4.96 -20.44
N ALA A 311 19.32 -4.88 -19.17
CA ALA A 311 18.39 -4.75 -18.03
C ALA A 311 17.58 -3.44 -18.06
N HIS A 312 18.10 -2.38 -18.67
CA HIS A 312 17.42 -1.09 -18.86
C HIS A 312 16.60 -1.02 -20.16
N ASN A 313 16.23 -2.18 -20.72
CA ASN A 313 15.27 -2.26 -21.80
C ASN A 313 13.84 -2.30 -21.23
N ASN A 314 12.88 -1.66 -21.91
CA ASN A 314 11.45 -1.73 -21.61
C ASN A 314 10.92 -3.17 -21.48
N ASP A 315 11.52 -4.13 -22.19
CA ASP A 315 11.15 -5.54 -22.08
C ASP A 315 11.89 -6.33 -20.99
N ASN A 316 12.83 -5.71 -20.27
CA ASN A 316 13.67 -6.41 -19.30
C ASN A 316 13.91 -5.62 -17.99
N LEU A 317 13.16 -4.55 -17.74
CA LEU A 317 13.38 -3.64 -16.60
C LEU A 317 12.66 -4.04 -15.30
N LEU A 318 11.77 -5.04 -15.33
CA LEU A 318 10.89 -5.35 -14.21
C LEU A 318 10.79 -6.85 -13.92
N ARG A 319 10.81 -7.20 -12.64
CA ARG A 319 10.53 -8.54 -12.11
C ARG A 319 9.28 -8.52 -11.26
N LEU A 320 8.38 -9.47 -11.51
CA LEU A 320 7.32 -9.80 -10.57
C LEU A 320 7.72 -11.06 -9.81
N ILE A 321 7.74 -10.97 -8.49
CA ILE A 321 8.17 -12.06 -7.60
C ILE A 321 6.97 -12.49 -6.76
N LYS A 322 6.69 -13.80 -6.75
CA LYS A 322 5.62 -14.43 -5.98
C LYS A 322 6.19 -15.60 -5.18
N VAL A 323 5.73 -15.76 -3.95
CA VAL A 323 6.27 -16.75 -3.01
C VAL A 323 5.15 -17.63 -2.47
N TYR A 324 5.37 -18.95 -2.53
CA TYR A 324 4.39 -19.97 -2.15
C TYR A 324 4.99 -20.98 -1.17
N GLN A 325 4.13 -21.62 -0.39
CA GLN A 325 4.42 -22.82 0.40
C GLN A 325 3.30 -23.81 0.15
N ASP A 326 3.65 -25.05 -0.22
CA ASP A 326 2.67 -26.12 -0.46
C ASP A 326 1.53 -25.73 -1.42
N GLY A 327 1.84 -24.88 -2.42
CA GLY A 327 0.89 -24.38 -3.42
C GLY A 327 0.03 -23.21 -2.98
N VAL A 328 0.21 -22.69 -1.75
CA VAL A 328 -0.51 -21.53 -1.20
C VAL A 328 0.42 -20.32 -1.18
N SER A 329 -0.07 -19.13 -1.55
CA SER A 329 0.72 -17.91 -1.48
C SER A 329 1.09 -17.60 -0.04
N LEU A 330 2.38 -17.42 0.25
CA LEU A 330 2.85 -17.06 1.58
C LEU A 330 2.67 -15.56 1.86
N ALA A 331 2.83 -14.72 0.84
CA ALA A 331 2.85 -13.27 0.98
C ALA A 331 2.21 -12.60 -0.25
N GLN A 332 1.94 -11.30 -0.14
CA GLN A 332 1.59 -10.48 -1.30
C GLN A 332 2.77 -10.46 -2.29
N PRO A 333 2.49 -10.48 -3.60
CA PRO A 333 3.53 -10.45 -4.60
C PRO A 333 4.21 -9.08 -4.59
N ARG A 334 5.45 -9.00 -5.09
CA ARG A 334 6.20 -7.73 -5.14
C ARG A 334 6.89 -7.56 -6.48
N TYR A 335 6.93 -6.31 -6.93
CA TYR A 335 7.73 -5.91 -8.06
C TYR A 335 9.13 -5.48 -7.62
N LEU A 336 10.12 -5.83 -8.44
CA LEU A 336 11.50 -5.38 -8.35
C LEU A 336 11.93 -4.85 -9.71
N SER A 337 12.31 -3.57 -9.79
CA SER A 337 12.79 -2.94 -11.02
C SER A 337 14.32 -2.88 -11.05
N ILE A 338 14.90 -2.73 -12.25
CA ILE A 338 16.35 -2.48 -12.37
C ILE A 338 16.75 -1.18 -11.66
N PHE A 339 15.85 -0.22 -11.55
CA PHE A 339 16.05 1.02 -10.81
C PHE A 339 16.20 0.80 -9.31
N ASP A 340 15.57 -0.23 -8.74
CA ASP A 340 15.78 -0.61 -7.33
C ASP A 340 17.21 -1.13 -7.10
N LEU A 341 17.75 -1.87 -8.07
CA LEU A 341 19.14 -2.35 -8.06
C LEU A 341 20.13 -1.20 -8.25
N ASP A 342 19.84 -0.26 -9.15
CA ASP A 342 20.64 0.95 -9.33
C ASP A 342 20.62 1.82 -8.08
N MET A 343 19.46 1.99 -7.43
CA MET A 343 19.33 2.71 -6.18
C MET A 343 20.18 2.05 -5.08
N ALA A 344 20.06 0.73 -4.94
CA ALA A 344 20.85 -0.01 -3.96
C ALA A 344 22.35 0.20 -4.18
N LYS A 345 22.82 0.14 -5.43
CA LYS A 345 24.23 0.31 -5.73
C LYS A 345 24.74 1.74 -5.57
N PHE A 346 24.05 2.70 -6.17
CA PHE A 346 24.58 4.05 -6.32
C PHE A 346 24.20 4.97 -5.17
N ALA A 347 22.94 4.93 -4.72
CA ALA A 347 22.48 5.81 -3.66
C ALA A 347 22.77 5.24 -2.27
N LEU A 348 22.70 3.91 -2.11
CA LEU A 348 22.92 3.24 -0.82
C LEU A 348 24.32 2.63 -0.67
N GLY A 349 25.10 2.52 -1.75
CA GLY A 349 26.45 1.92 -1.72
C GLY A 349 26.44 0.41 -1.45
N SER A 350 25.31 -0.25 -1.64
CA SER A 350 25.12 -1.68 -1.35
C SER A 350 25.73 -2.54 -2.45
N ALA A 351 26.44 -3.60 -2.05
CA ALA A 351 26.99 -4.60 -2.97
C ALA A 351 25.96 -5.65 -3.44
N ALA A 352 24.78 -5.69 -2.80
CA ALA A 352 23.69 -6.60 -3.10
C ALA A 352 22.35 -5.93 -2.80
N HIS A 353 21.28 -6.45 -3.38
CA HIS A 353 19.91 -6.04 -3.09
C HIS A 353 19.10 -7.26 -2.64
N THR A 354 18.38 -7.12 -1.52
CA THR A 354 17.53 -8.20 -0.97
C THR A 354 16.08 -7.76 -0.96
N VAL A 355 15.20 -8.59 -1.55
CA VAL A 355 13.75 -8.45 -1.49
C VAL A 355 13.21 -9.43 -0.45
N THR A 356 12.75 -8.90 0.67
CA THR A 356 12.18 -9.71 1.75
C THR A 356 10.68 -9.89 1.58
N PHE A 357 10.21 -11.13 1.70
CA PHE A 357 8.81 -11.52 1.83
C PHE A 357 8.59 -12.04 3.24
N LYS A 358 7.60 -11.48 3.92
CA LYS A 358 7.15 -11.97 5.22
C LYS A 358 5.80 -12.65 5.03
N SER A 359 5.65 -13.85 5.58
CA SER A 359 4.39 -14.58 5.49
C SER A 359 3.25 -13.76 6.07
N SER A 360 2.09 -13.76 5.42
CA SER A 360 0.88 -13.18 6.00
C SER A 360 0.50 -13.96 7.26
N PRO A 361 0.02 -13.29 8.33
CA PRO A 361 -0.40 -13.97 9.54
C PRO A 361 -1.41 -15.07 9.24
N SER A 362 -1.19 -16.26 9.79
CA SER A 362 -2.12 -17.37 9.59
C SER A 362 -3.44 -17.08 10.31
N ALA A 363 -4.57 -17.22 9.59
CA ALA A 363 -5.87 -17.23 10.21
C ALA A 363 -5.99 -18.41 11.20
N LYS A 364 -6.42 -18.12 12.42
CA LYS A 364 -6.69 -19.07 13.50
C LYS A 364 -8.19 -19.12 13.76
N VAL A 365 -8.69 -20.31 14.13
CA VAL A 365 -10.12 -20.53 14.44
C VAL A 365 -10.26 -20.85 15.92
N ALA A 366 -11.11 -20.12 16.62
CA ALA A 366 -11.54 -20.41 17.99
C ALA A 366 -13.05 -20.68 18.02
N ILE A 367 -13.46 -21.75 18.69
CA ILE A 367 -14.88 -22.11 18.87
C ILE A 367 -15.22 -22.04 20.34
N PHE A 368 -16.20 -21.21 20.68
CA PHE A 368 -16.71 -21.04 22.03
C PHE A 368 -18.13 -21.61 22.13
N THR A 369 -18.50 -22.13 23.29
CA THR A 369 -19.86 -22.58 23.61
C THR A 369 -20.53 -21.65 24.59
N SER A 370 -21.83 -21.40 24.43
CA SER A 370 -22.58 -20.52 25.35
C SER A 370 -22.58 -21.11 26.78
N ALA A 371 -22.24 -20.27 27.75
CA ALA A 371 -22.16 -20.63 29.15
C ALA A 371 -23.56 -20.78 29.77
N ALA A 372 -23.92 -22.02 30.12
CA ALA A 372 -25.22 -22.38 30.69
C ALA A 372 -25.62 -21.54 31.93
N ALA A 373 -24.63 -21.11 32.73
CA ALA A 373 -24.87 -20.32 33.94
C ALA A 373 -25.36 -18.88 33.65
N TYR A 374 -25.15 -18.40 32.42
CA TYR A 374 -25.32 -17.01 32.02
C TYR A 374 -26.23 -16.83 30.81
N ASP A 375 -26.81 -17.92 30.29
CA ASP A 375 -27.72 -17.90 29.15
C ASP A 375 -29.16 -18.26 29.54
N GLY A 376 -30.08 -18.04 28.62
CA GLY A 376 -31.50 -18.34 28.82
C GLY A 376 -32.40 -17.42 28.02
N PHE A 377 -33.69 -17.43 28.34
CA PHE A 377 -34.66 -16.55 27.70
C PHE A 377 -35.44 -15.73 28.71
N ILE A 378 -35.87 -14.56 28.26
CA ILE A 378 -36.68 -13.60 29.01
C ILE A 378 -37.95 -13.37 28.21
N LEU A 379 -39.08 -13.50 28.90
CA LEU A 379 -40.41 -13.18 28.38
C LEU A 379 -40.76 -11.75 28.76
N GLU A 380 -41.29 -11.01 27.81
CA GLU A 380 -41.79 -9.65 28.01
C GLU A 380 -42.88 -9.59 29.11
N LYS A 381 -42.96 -8.50 29.86
CA LYS A 381 -43.92 -8.31 30.96
C LYS A 381 -45.35 -8.23 30.44
N ASN A 382 -45.59 -7.27 29.56
CA ASN A 382 -46.83 -7.09 28.81
C ASN A 382 -46.47 -6.93 27.33
N ALA A 383 -47.34 -7.35 26.42
CA ALA A 383 -47.11 -7.17 24.99
C ALA A 383 -46.80 -5.69 24.68
N LYS A 384 -45.71 -5.44 23.95
CA LYS A 384 -45.24 -4.10 23.56
C LYS A 384 -44.73 -3.21 24.70
N SER A 385 -44.53 -3.75 25.90
CA SER A 385 -43.94 -2.98 27.02
C SER A 385 -42.44 -2.74 26.88
N ASN A 386 -41.76 -3.57 26.08
CA ASN A 386 -40.30 -3.63 25.96
C ASN A 386 -39.60 -3.77 27.33
N MET A 387 -40.21 -4.48 28.28
CA MET A 387 -39.69 -4.74 29.62
C MET A 387 -39.73 -6.23 29.90
N GLY A 388 -38.66 -6.80 30.47
CA GLY A 388 -38.65 -8.20 30.91
C GLY A 388 -39.60 -8.44 32.09
N GLY A 389 -40.41 -9.50 32.02
CA GLY A 389 -41.39 -9.88 33.04
C GLY A 389 -41.02 -11.14 33.80
N SER A 390 -40.60 -12.19 33.09
CA SER A 390 -40.09 -13.43 33.67
C SER A 390 -38.92 -13.96 32.86
N LEU A 391 -38.07 -14.80 33.46
CA LEU A 391 -36.92 -15.41 32.80
C LEU A 391 -36.80 -16.89 33.11
N ASN A 392 -36.05 -17.61 32.29
CA ASN A 392 -35.64 -18.98 32.56
C ASN A 392 -34.18 -19.20 32.13
N ALA A 393 -33.30 -19.35 33.11
CA ALA A 393 -31.87 -19.61 32.93
C ALA A 393 -31.49 -21.11 33.05
N LYS A 394 -32.46 -21.98 33.38
CA LYS A 394 -32.21 -23.41 33.67
C LYS A 394 -32.78 -24.35 32.60
N ALA A 395 -33.56 -23.84 31.67
CA ALA A 395 -34.14 -24.65 30.60
C ALA A 395 -33.05 -25.15 29.66
N ALA A 396 -33.15 -26.40 29.22
CA ALA A 396 -32.32 -26.99 28.15
C ALA A 396 -32.58 -26.35 26.77
N THR A 397 -33.61 -25.50 26.65
CA THR A 397 -33.97 -24.79 25.43
C THR A 397 -34.25 -23.31 25.67
N LEU A 398 -33.97 -22.50 24.66
CA LEU A 398 -34.28 -21.09 24.50
C LEU A 398 -35.54 -20.95 23.66
N ARG A 399 -36.46 -20.07 24.05
CA ARG A 399 -37.64 -19.72 23.25
C ARG A 399 -37.40 -18.43 22.48
N LEU A 400 -37.78 -18.41 21.21
CA LEU A 400 -37.74 -17.23 20.35
C LEU A 400 -39.03 -17.14 19.54
N GLY A 401 -39.74 -16.01 19.66
CA GLY A 401 -41.09 -15.81 19.13
C GLY A 401 -41.95 -15.06 20.15
N ASP A 402 -43.21 -15.47 20.33
CA ASP A 402 -44.10 -14.95 21.37
C ASP A 402 -44.90 -16.04 22.10
N ASP A 403 -45.58 -15.63 23.16
CA ASP A 403 -46.52 -16.47 23.90
C ASP A 403 -47.98 -16.20 23.51
N ALA A 404 -48.92 -16.93 24.12
CA ALA A 404 -50.36 -16.78 23.84
C ALA A 404 -50.95 -15.41 24.20
N LEU A 405 -50.19 -14.55 24.89
CA LEU A 405 -50.55 -13.17 25.20
C LEU A 405 -49.79 -12.17 24.30
N ASN A 406 -49.15 -12.64 23.22
CA ASN A 406 -48.32 -11.87 22.28
C ASN A 406 -47.12 -11.18 22.95
N ARG A 407 -46.61 -11.73 24.07
CA ARG A 407 -45.43 -11.21 24.75
C ARG A 407 -44.18 -11.81 24.10
N GLN A 408 -43.23 -10.95 23.72
CA GLN A 408 -42.05 -11.42 23.00
C GLN A 408 -41.09 -12.22 23.90
N TYR A 409 -40.55 -13.31 23.36
CA TYR A 409 -39.38 -13.97 23.90
C TYR A 409 -38.09 -13.39 23.31
N LYS A 410 -37.14 -13.03 24.18
CA LYS A 410 -35.75 -12.74 23.78
C LYS A 410 -34.81 -13.71 24.49
N ALA A 411 -33.83 -14.24 23.77
CA ALA A 411 -32.79 -15.08 24.36
C ALA A 411 -31.51 -14.27 24.60
N ILE A 412 -30.79 -14.57 25.67
CA ILE A 412 -29.43 -14.09 25.91
C ILE A 412 -28.50 -15.30 25.83
N LEU A 413 -27.43 -15.18 25.07
CA LEU A 413 -26.31 -16.11 24.99
C LEU A 413 -25.07 -15.44 25.56
N SER A 414 -24.19 -16.21 26.18
CA SER A 414 -22.99 -15.66 26.83
C SER A 414 -21.78 -16.51 26.53
N PHE A 415 -20.78 -15.94 25.87
CA PHE A 415 -19.54 -16.63 25.52
C PHE A 415 -18.38 -16.00 26.29
N ASP A 416 -17.56 -16.81 26.94
CA ASP A 416 -16.30 -16.36 27.51
C ASP A 416 -15.24 -16.39 26.41
N THR A 417 -14.86 -15.22 25.91
CA THR A 417 -13.90 -15.05 24.83
C THR A 417 -12.51 -14.64 25.36
N SER A 418 -12.28 -14.74 26.68
CA SER A 418 -11.03 -14.34 27.33
C SER A 418 -9.80 -15.19 26.98
N SER A 419 -9.99 -16.32 26.29
CA SER A 419 -8.88 -17.15 25.81
C SER A 419 -8.34 -16.72 24.44
N LEU A 420 -8.91 -15.67 23.83
CA LEU A 420 -8.30 -15.04 22.67
C LEU A 420 -7.04 -14.29 23.11
N PRO A 421 -5.95 -14.29 22.32
CA PRO A 421 -4.81 -13.41 22.57
C PRO A 421 -5.22 -11.94 22.62
N ASP A 422 -4.60 -11.16 23.49
CA ASP A 422 -4.93 -9.75 23.71
C ASP A 422 -4.78 -8.89 22.45
N ASP A 423 -3.89 -9.29 21.55
CA ASP A 423 -3.56 -8.64 20.28
C ASP A 423 -4.25 -9.31 19.07
N ALA A 424 -5.18 -10.24 19.29
CA ALA A 424 -5.90 -10.90 18.22
C ALA A 424 -6.76 -9.91 17.41
N ILE A 425 -6.55 -9.90 16.10
CA ILE A 425 -7.36 -9.15 15.15
C ILE A 425 -8.47 -10.08 14.64
N VAL A 426 -9.70 -9.88 15.10
CA VAL A 426 -10.86 -10.67 14.69
C VAL A 426 -11.26 -10.31 13.26
N THR A 427 -11.20 -11.29 12.35
CA THR A 427 -11.49 -11.11 10.93
C THR A 427 -12.86 -11.65 10.52
N ALA A 428 -13.43 -12.61 11.25
CA ALA A 428 -14.80 -13.06 11.06
C ALA A 428 -15.38 -13.69 12.32
N VAL A 429 -16.70 -13.54 12.51
CA VAL A 429 -17.44 -14.20 13.61
C VAL A 429 -18.75 -14.79 13.09
N THR A 430 -19.01 -16.04 13.43
CA THR A 430 -20.27 -16.74 13.13
C THR A 430 -20.93 -17.24 14.40
N LEU A 431 -22.15 -16.77 14.66
CA LEU A 431 -22.98 -17.27 15.75
C LEU A 431 -23.90 -18.39 15.25
N LYS A 432 -23.93 -19.52 15.95
CA LYS A 432 -24.68 -20.72 15.57
C LYS A 432 -25.59 -21.18 16.70
N ILE A 433 -26.85 -21.47 16.38
CA ILE A 433 -27.84 -22.05 17.31
C ILE A 433 -28.52 -23.25 16.67
N LYS A 434 -28.78 -24.30 17.45
CA LYS A 434 -29.42 -25.51 16.94
C LYS A 434 -30.88 -25.60 17.36
N GLN A 435 -31.78 -25.79 16.40
CA GLN A 435 -33.21 -25.94 16.67
C GLN A 435 -33.49 -27.25 17.41
N SER A 436 -34.41 -27.19 18.36
CA SER A 436 -34.87 -28.32 19.17
C SER A 436 -36.37 -28.57 18.91
N GLY A 437 -36.68 -29.54 18.06
CA GLY A 437 -38.05 -29.95 17.77
C GLY A 437 -38.80 -29.01 16.81
N ALA A 438 -40.08 -29.33 16.55
CA ALA A 438 -40.92 -28.56 15.65
C ALA A 438 -41.32 -27.20 16.25
N PRO A 439 -41.61 -26.17 15.41
CA PRO A 439 -42.19 -24.92 15.88
C PRO A 439 -43.50 -25.15 16.65
N VAL A 440 -43.75 -24.35 17.67
CA VAL A 440 -45.06 -24.26 18.32
C VAL A 440 -45.84 -23.17 17.60
N GLY A 441 -47.05 -23.49 17.13
CA GLY A 441 -47.86 -22.57 16.34
C GLY A 441 -47.32 -22.37 14.93
N LYS A 442 -47.45 -21.16 14.38
CA LYS A 442 -46.84 -20.76 13.11
C LYS A 442 -45.35 -20.55 13.29
N ASN A 443 -44.57 -20.85 12.25
CA ASN A 443 -43.13 -20.63 12.27
C ASN A 443 -42.83 -19.11 12.33
N PRO A 444 -42.14 -18.61 13.36
CA PRO A 444 -41.79 -17.19 13.47
C PRO A 444 -41.00 -16.62 12.28
N PHE A 445 -40.22 -17.42 11.55
CA PHE A 445 -39.54 -16.96 10.33
C PHE A 445 -40.50 -16.61 9.17
N SER A 446 -41.75 -17.08 9.23
CA SER A 446 -42.80 -16.74 8.25
C SER A 446 -43.71 -15.61 8.71
N THR A 447 -43.86 -15.38 10.02
CA THR A 447 -44.81 -14.40 10.56
C THR A 447 -44.15 -13.19 11.25
N MET A 448 -42.99 -13.37 11.88
CA MET A 448 -42.35 -12.38 12.77
C MET A 448 -41.09 -11.73 12.20
N GLY A 449 -40.81 -11.95 10.92
CA GLY A 449 -39.66 -11.34 10.24
C GLY A 449 -38.36 -12.11 10.47
N SER A 450 -37.26 -11.37 10.61
CA SER A 450 -35.92 -11.95 10.73
C SER A 450 -35.54 -12.17 12.18
N LEU A 451 -34.78 -13.23 12.46
CA LEU A 451 -34.16 -13.42 13.76
C LEU A 451 -32.88 -12.58 13.84
N SER A 452 -32.95 -11.47 14.58
CA SER A 452 -31.89 -10.47 14.70
C SER A 452 -30.98 -10.77 15.89
N VAL A 453 -29.72 -10.37 15.74
CA VAL A 453 -28.67 -10.48 16.77
C VAL A 453 -28.29 -9.09 17.25
N GLY A 454 -28.49 -8.81 18.54
CA GLY A 454 -27.83 -7.70 19.24
C GLY A 454 -26.58 -8.21 19.96
N LEU A 455 -25.50 -7.43 19.98
CA LEU A 455 -24.21 -7.79 20.57
C LEU A 455 -23.84 -6.81 21.67
N ARG A 456 -23.35 -7.33 22.80
CA ARG A 456 -22.77 -6.54 23.89
C ARG A 456 -21.33 -7.01 24.14
N SER A 457 -20.39 -6.07 24.07
CA SER A 457 -19.04 -6.26 24.62
C SER A 457 -19.16 -6.23 26.15
N GLY A 458 -18.91 -7.35 26.82
CA GLY A 458 -19.32 -7.58 28.19
C GLY A 458 -20.75 -8.13 28.31
N ALA A 459 -21.36 -7.96 29.48
CA ALA A 459 -22.69 -8.48 29.76
C ALA A 459 -23.81 -7.43 29.56
N PHE A 460 -24.96 -7.88 29.07
CA PHE A 460 -26.19 -7.09 29.12
C PHE A 460 -26.52 -6.78 30.58
N GLY A 461 -27.01 -5.55 30.82
CA GLY A 461 -27.29 -5.10 32.18
C GLY A 461 -26.08 -4.97 33.10
N ASN A 462 -24.84 -5.11 32.60
CA ASN A 462 -23.57 -5.05 33.35
C ASN A 462 -23.40 -6.15 34.41
N ALA A 463 -24.07 -7.30 34.27
CA ALA A 463 -23.84 -8.48 35.11
C ALA A 463 -23.98 -9.75 34.25
N ASN A 464 -23.07 -10.71 34.40
CA ASN A 464 -23.07 -11.92 33.56
C ASN A 464 -24.33 -12.77 33.77
N THR A 465 -24.86 -12.80 34.99
CA THR A 465 -26.07 -13.56 35.33
C THR A 465 -27.31 -12.99 34.64
N LEU A 466 -28.06 -13.85 33.96
CA LEU A 466 -29.31 -13.50 33.29
C LEU A 466 -30.27 -12.75 34.22
N ALA A 467 -30.70 -11.57 33.81
CA ALA A 467 -31.60 -10.70 34.56
C ALA A 467 -32.71 -10.14 33.67
N LEU A 468 -33.85 -9.79 34.27
CA LEU A 468 -35.01 -9.25 33.53
C LEU A 468 -34.66 -7.96 32.76
N LYS A 469 -33.72 -7.16 33.27
CA LYS A 469 -33.23 -5.92 32.63
C LYS A 469 -32.49 -6.19 31.31
N ASP A 470 -32.01 -7.39 31.07
CA ASP A 470 -31.25 -7.72 29.84
C ASP A 470 -32.17 -7.71 28.62
N PHE A 471 -33.48 -7.82 28.83
CA PHE A 471 -34.50 -7.74 27.78
C PHE A 471 -34.39 -6.45 26.96
N ASN A 472 -34.07 -5.33 27.61
CA ASN A 472 -34.01 -4.00 27.00
C ASN A 472 -32.71 -3.23 27.32
N ALA A 473 -31.75 -3.84 28.00
CA ALA A 473 -30.42 -3.27 28.18
C ALA A 473 -29.79 -2.86 26.83
N PRO A 474 -29.04 -1.75 26.77
CA PRO A 474 -28.41 -1.30 25.53
C PRO A 474 -27.37 -2.32 25.05
N ALA A 475 -27.38 -2.59 23.75
CA ALA A 475 -26.34 -3.36 23.08
C ALA A 475 -25.16 -2.43 22.73
N SER A 476 -23.97 -3.00 22.54
CA SER A 476 -22.87 -2.30 21.84
C SER A 476 -23.25 -2.10 20.37
N ILE A 477 -23.78 -3.16 19.74
CA ILE A 477 -24.28 -3.16 18.37
C ILE A 477 -25.71 -3.73 18.37
N ASN A 478 -26.70 -2.90 18.02
CA ASN A 478 -28.11 -3.29 18.11
C ASN A 478 -28.53 -4.35 17.07
N GLN A 479 -27.91 -4.32 15.89
CA GLN A 479 -28.12 -5.29 14.81
C GLN A 479 -26.75 -5.76 14.30
N ALA A 480 -26.11 -6.62 15.08
CA ALA A 480 -24.80 -7.18 14.78
C ALA A 480 -24.86 -8.27 13.71
N GLY A 481 -26.03 -8.85 13.45
CA GLY A 481 -26.20 -9.90 12.45
C GLY A 481 -27.66 -10.33 12.33
N THR A 482 -27.93 -11.21 11.37
CA THR A 482 -29.25 -11.81 11.14
C THR A 482 -29.09 -13.26 10.74
N PHE A 483 -29.89 -14.15 11.32
CA PHE A 483 -29.84 -15.58 10.98
C PHE A 483 -30.47 -15.86 9.61
N ALA A 484 -29.84 -16.75 8.85
CA ALA A 484 -30.47 -17.34 7.67
C ALA A 484 -31.74 -18.10 8.08
N LYS A 485 -32.78 -18.09 7.21
CA LYS A 485 -34.07 -18.73 7.54
C LYS A 485 -34.04 -20.26 7.40
N THR A 486 -33.08 -20.79 6.64
CA THR A 486 -32.96 -22.20 6.34
C THR A 486 -31.75 -22.78 7.10
N PRO A 487 -31.97 -23.75 8.00
CA PRO A 487 -30.87 -24.39 8.72
C PRO A 487 -30.20 -25.48 7.88
N ALA A 488 -28.96 -25.80 8.24
CA ALA A 488 -28.26 -27.01 7.81
C ALA A 488 -28.13 -27.95 9.01
N ASP A 489 -28.67 -29.18 8.92
CA ASP A 489 -28.72 -30.13 10.05
C ASP A 489 -29.29 -29.48 11.34
N ASN A 490 -30.38 -28.72 11.20
CA ASN A 490 -31.02 -27.94 12.27
C ASN A 490 -30.15 -26.82 12.88
N TRP A 491 -28.94 -26.55 12.37
CA TRP A 491 -28.13 -25.40 12.74
C TRP A 491 -28.49 -24.16 11.93
N TYR A 492 -28.85 -23.11 12.65
CA TYR A 492 -29.00 -21.76 12.13
C TYR A 492 -27.71 -21.01 12.38
N SER A 493 -27.26 -20.23 11.39
CA SER A 493 -26.04 -19.42 11.49
C SER A 493 -26.31 -17.95 11.15
N ALA A 494 -25.61 -17.06 11.85
CA ALA A 494 -25.57 -15.63 11.58
C ALA A 494 -24.12 -15.16 11.54
N ALA A 495 -23.69 -14.62 10.41
CA ALA A 495 -22.44 -13.87 10.32
C ALA A 495 -22.61 -12.54 11.05
N ILE A 496 -21.61 -12.17 11.84
CA ILE A 496 -21.56 -10.86 12.50
C ILE A 496 -20.96 -9.84 11.54
N ALA A 497 -21.59 -8.67 11.45
CA ALA A 497 -21.14 -7.56 10.63
C ALA A 497 -19.80 -7.00 11.13
N GLU A 498 -19.07 -6.32 10.24
CA GLU A 498 -17.73 -5.77 10.50
C GLU A 498 -17.67 -4.89 11.77
N ASN A 499 -18.66 -4.01 11.97
CA ASN A 499 -18.77 -3.18 13.17
C ASN A 499 -18.98 -3.96 14.48
N GLY A 500 -19.40 -5.23 14.40
CA GLY A 500 -19.53 -6.14 15.53
C GLY A 500 -18.25 -6.90 15.86
N LEU A 501 -17.30 -7.01 14.93
CA LEU A 501 -16.03 -7.73 15.13
C LEU A 501 -15.18 -7.04 16.20
N GLU A 502 -15.08 -5.72 16.16
CA GLU A 502 -14.37 -4.92 17.18
C GLU A 502 -15.03 -4.96 18.56
N SER A 503 -16.30 -5.41 18.65
CA SER A 503 -17.03 -5.50 19.91
C SER A 503 -16.88 -6.87 20.59
N ILE A 504 -16.14 -7.82 20.00
CA ILE A 504 -15.75 -9.06 20.66
C ILE A 504 -14.78 -8.73 21.80
N ASN A 505 -15.14 -9.12 23.02
CA ASN A 505 -14.35 -8.83 24.20
C ASN A 505 -13.25 -9.89 24.40
N ALA A 506 -12.06 -9.65 23.85
CA ALA A 506 -10.90 -10.55 24.03
C ALA A 506 -10.45 -10.71 25.49
N ALA A 507 -10.87 -9.80 26.39
CA ALA A 507 -10.51 -9.84 27.81
C ALA A 507 -11.64 -10.38 28.72
N GLY A 508 -12.73 -10.92 28.16
CA GLY A 508 -13.86 -11.36 28.98
C GLY A 508 -15.04 -11.89 28.19
N VAL A 509 -16.25 -11.67 28.72
CA VAL A 509 -17.48 -12.19 28.10
C VAL A 509 -17.96 -11.31 26.95
N THR A 510 -18.52 -11.95 25.94
CA THR A 510 -19.31 -11.35 24.87
C THR A 510 -20.71 -11.93 24.92
N GLN A 511 -21.73 -11.09 25.08
CA GLN A 511 -23.13 -11.52 25.13
C GLN A 511 -23.91 -11.15 23.88
N PHE A 512 -24.84 -12.03 23.50
CA PHE A 512 -25.71 -11.84 22.34
C PHE A 512 -27.17 -11.89 22.78
N ARG A 513 -27.98 -10.95 22.30
CA ARG A 513 -29.43 -10.94 22.49
C ARG A 513 -30.14 -11.27 21.18
N LEU A 514 -30.93 -12.33 21.20
CA LEU A 514 -31.65 -12.83 20.04
C LEU A 514 -33.13 -12.48 20.14
N SER A 515 -33.70 -11.98 19.05
CA SER A 515 -35.14 -11.68 18.97
C SER A 515 -35.62 -11.56 17.53
N PHE A 516 -36.85 -11.98 17.27
CA PHE A 516 -37.51 -11.67 16.00
C PHE A 516 -37.81 -10.18 15.87
N THR A 517 -37.70 -9.62 14.66
CA THR A 517 -37.82 -8.17 14.43
C THR A 517 -39.25 -7.64 14.51
N ARG A 518 -40.27 -8.51 14.45
CA ARG A 518 -41.69 -8.15 14.56
C ARG A 518 -42.35 -8.96 15.66
N ALA A 519 -43.39 -8.40 16.25
CA ALA A 519 -44.33 -9.15 17.08
C ALA A 519 -45.45 -9.73 16.20
N ASP A 520 -45.95 -10.92 16.53
CA ASP A 520 -47.28 -11.36 16.08
C ASP A 520 -48.33 -10.84 17.09
N ASN A 521 -49.57 -10.63 16.67
CA ASN A 521 -50.65 -10.15 17.53
C ASN A 521 -51.91 -11.01 17.37
N ASN A 522 -51.75 -12.32 17.21
CA ASN A 522 -52.84 -13.24 16.91
C ASN A 522 -53.42 -13.96 18.15
N LEU A 523 -52.91 -13.66 19.35
CA LEU A 523 -53.32 -14.26 20.64
C LEU A 523 -53.09 -15.78 20.69
N ARG A 524 -52.04 -16.26 20.03
CA ARG A 524 -51.56 -17.64 20.06
C ARG A 524 -50.05 -17.62 20.29
N ALA A 525 -49.53 -18.69 20.87
CA ALA A 525 -48.10 -18.81 21.07
C ALA A 525 -47.45 -19.30 19.76
N ASP A 526 -46.60 -18.47 19.17
CA ASP A 526 -45.83 -18.79 17.98
C ASP A 526 -44.33 -18.66 18.28
N TYR A 527 -43.66 -19.78 18.53
CA TYR A 527 -42.23 -19.76 18.88
C TYR A 527 -41.46 -21.00 18.42
N LEU A 528 -40.16 -20.81 18.26
CA LEU A 528 -39.18 -21.86 18.05
C LEU A 528 -38.43 -22.14 19.35
N ASN A 529 -38.07 -23.40 19.55
CA ASN A 529 -37.13 -23.81 20.59
C ASN A 529 -35.74 -24.03 19.96
N PHE A 530 -34.72 -23.50 20.60
CA PHE A 530 -33.32 -23.76 20.29
C PHE A 530 -32.64 -24.34 21.52
N PHE A 531 -31.62 -25.16 21.38
CA PHE A 531 -30.85 -25.62 22.54
C PHE A 531 -30.16 -24.44 23.24
N SER A 532 -30.14 -24.44 24.57
CA SER A 532 -29.35 -23.52 25.39
C SER A 532 -28.00 -24.16 25.77
N GLY A 533 -27.13 -23.41 26.44
CA GLY A 533 -25.91 -23.92 27.05
C GLY A 533 -26.16 -25.02 28.09
N ASN A 534 -27.38 -25.10 28.65
CA ASN A 534 -27.77 -26.20 29.53
C ASN A 534 -27.88 -27.55 28.80
N ASN A 535 -27.76 -27.60 27.45
CA ASN A 535 -27.61 -28.82 26.66
C ASN A 535 -26.21 -28.87 26.03
N ALA A 536 -25.22 -29.43 26.73
CA ALA A 536 -23.82 -29.42 26.30
C ALA A 536 -23.57 -29.98 24.90
N GLY A 537 -24.31 -31.01 24.47
CA GLY A 537 -24.11 -31.65 23.16
C GLY A 537 -24.62 -30.83 21.97
N ASN A 538 -25.49 -29.84 22.20
CA ASN A 538 -26.07 -29.01 21.14
C ASN A 538 -26.06 -27.51 21.50
N ALA A 539 -25.20 -27.11 22.44
CA ALA A 539 -25.14 -25.74 22.93
C ALA A 539 -24.84 -24.76 21.78
N PRO A 540 -25.35 -23.52 21.86
CA PRO A 540 -24.99 -22.46 20.92
C PRO A 540 -23.47 -22.29 20.81
N GLN A 541 -22.98 -22.06 19.60
CA GLN A 541 -21.55 -21.93 19.29
C GLN A 541 -21.24 -20.54 18.73
N LEU A 542 -20.10 -19.99 19.11
CA LEU A 542 -19.51 -18.79 18.53
C LEU A 542 -18.18 -19.19 17.91
N GLU A 543 -18.11 -19.12 16.59
CA GLU A 543 -16.90 -19.40 15.82
C GLU A 543 -16.24 -18.07 15.46
N ILE A 544 -14.97 -17.91 15.83
CA ILE A 544 -14.19 -16.69 15.64
C ILE A 544 -12.96 -17.04 14.81
N ILE A 545 -12.80 -16.35 13.68
CA ILE A 545 -11.59 -16.36 12.88
C ILE A 545 -10.80 -15.10 13.21
N TYR A 546 -9.52 -15.26 13.54
CA TYR A 546 -8.64 -14.14 13.90
C TYR A 546 -7.23 -14.35 13.37
N ILE A 547 -6.46 -13.28 13.28
CA ILE A 547 -5.01 -13.30 13.01
C ILE A 547 -4.26 -12.67 14.19
N LEU A 548 -2.96 -12.95 14.29
CA LEU A 548 -2.05 -12.21 15.17
C LEU A 548 -1.28 -11.16 14.37
N PRO A 549 -0.88 -10.03 14.97
CA PRO A 549 -0.17 -8.95 14.27
C PRO A 549 1.18 -9.36 13.68
#